data_AF-A0A945YHT3-F1
#
_entry.id   AF-A0A945YHT3-F1
#
_cell.length_a   1.000
_cell.length_b   1.000
_cell.length_c   1.000
_cell.angle_alpha   90.00
_cell.angle_beta   90.00
_cell.angle_gamma   90.00
#
_symmetry.space_group_name_H-M   'P 1'
#
loop_
_entity.id
_entity.type
_entity.pdbx_description
1 polymer ?
#
loop_
_entity_poly.entity_id
_entity_poly.type
_entity_poly.pdbx_seq_one_letter_code
_entity_poly.pdbx_strand_id
1 'polypeptide(L)'
;MTTLFNIGDVVTVGRGLPPGHVRTPMFLRGKKGKIIKYFGSFPNPERLAYGLSGLPKLNLYQVLFTMGDTWNEGGDYASKDTVTADIYETWLEKT
;
A
#
# COMPACT_ATOMS: atom_id res chain seq x y z
N MET A 1 4.59 18.58 -5.60
CA MET A 1 3.60 17.53 -5.88
C MET A 1 2.62 17.51 -4.72
N THR A 2 1.33 17.53 -5.01
CA THR A 2 0.28 17.45 -3.98
C THR A 2 0.16 16.00 -3.53
N THR A 3 0.22 15.74 -2.23
CA THR A 3 -0.03 14.40 -1.66
C THR A 3 -1.54 14.17 -1.59
N LEU A 4 -2.03 13.02 -2.09
CA LEU A 4 -3.46 12.69 -1.99
C LEU A 4 -3.88 12.29 -0.57
N PHE A 5 -2.92 11.83 0.23
CA PHE A 5 -3.12 11.36 1.59
C PHE A 5 -2.09 11.94 2.57
N ASN A 6 -2.48 12.00 3.84
CA ASN A 6 -1.70 12.48 4.97
C ASN A 6 -1.42 11.35 5.98
N ILE A 7 -0.40 11.54 6.82
CA ILE A 7 -0.18 10.67 7.98
C ILE A 7 -1.41 10.77 8.89
N GLY A 8 -1.97 9.62 9.25
CA GLY A 8 -3.20 9.51 10.02
C GLY A 8 -4.41 9.07 9.21
N ASP A 9 -4.40 9.26 7.88
CA ASP A 9 -5.51 8.89 7.01
C ASP A 9 -5.75 7.38 7.01
N VAL A 10 -7.02 6.98 6.99
CA VAL A 10 -7.44 5.61 6.76
C VAL A 10 -7.65 5.41 5.26
N VAL A 11 -7.02 4.38 4.73
CA VAL A 11 -7.02 4.05 3.30
C VAL A 11 -7.41 2.60 3.09
N THR A 12 -8.00 2.33 1.93
CA THR A 12 -8.24 0.96 1.46
C THR A 12 -7.26 0.67 0.33
N VAL A 13 -6.63 -0.51 0.38
CA VAL A 13 -5.77 -0.95 -0.71
C VAL A 13 -6.63 -1.45 -1.87
N GLY A 14 -6.33 -1.02 -3.10
CA GLY A 14 -7.04 -1.44 -4.30
C GLY A 14 -7.09 -2.97 -4.46
N ARG A 15 -8.21 -3.48 -4.98
CA ARG A 15 -8.46 -4.92 -5.18
C ARG A 15 -7.98 -5.49 -6.51
N GLY A 16 -7.45 -4.63 -7.39
CA GLY A 16 -7.09 -4.99 -8.75
C GLY A 16 -6.11 -6.15 -8.83
N LEU A 17 -6.20 -6.93 -9.91
CA LEU A 17 -5.24 -7.96 -10.31
C LEU A 17 -4.70 -7.61 -11.71
N PRO A 18 -4.04 -6.45 -11.87
CA PRO A 18 -3.52 -6.07 -13.18
C PRO A 18 -2.43 -7.07 -13.59
N PRO A 19 -2.28 -7.34 -14.90
CA PRO A 19 -1.20 -8.19 -15.38
C PRO A 19 0.15 -7.50 -15.15
N GLY A 20 1.20 -8.30 -15.05
CA GLY A 20 2.57 -7.81 -14.99
C GLY A 20 3.12 -7.58 -13.58
N HIS A 21 4.18 -6.78 -13.49
CA HIS A 21 4.90 -6.55 -12.24
C HIS A 21 4.14 -5.58 -11.33
N VAL A 22 3.84 -6.03 -10.11
CA VAL A 22 3.23 -5.23 -9.05
C VAL A 22 3.97 -5.48 -7.73
N ARG A 23 4.12 -4.43 -6.92
CA ARG A 23 4.74 -4.53 -5.58
C ARG A 23 3.72 -4.65 -4.45
N THR A 24 2.47 -4.23 -4.67
CA THR A 24 1.39 -4.30 -3.68
C THR A 24 1.02 -5.76 -3.37
N PRO A 25 1.26 -6.23 -2.13
CA PRO A 25 1.05 -7.63 -1.76
C PRO A 25 -0.41 -8.06 -1.86
N MET A 26 -0.64 -9.28 -2.35
CA MET A 26 -1.99 -9.80 -2.58
C MET A 26 -2.83 -9.85 -1.29
N PHE A 27 -2.24 -10.24 -0.16
CA PHE A 27 -2.95 -10.38 1.12
C PHE A 27 -3.43 -9.04 1.72
N LEU A 28 -2.89 -7.92 1.25
CA LEU A 28 -3.32 -6.58 1.67
C LEU A 28 -4.38 -5.97 0.75
N ARG A 29 -4.60 -6.53 -0.44
CA ARG A 29 -5.56 -5.97 -1.40
C ARG A 29 -6.98 -6.03 -0.83
N GLY A 30 -7.70 -4.92 -0.90
CA GLY A 30 -9.03 -4.74 -0.32
C GLY A 30 -9.07 -4.54 1.18
N LYS A 31 -7.91 -4.52 1.86
CA LYS A 31 -7.82 -4.30 3.31
C LYS A 31 -7.71 -2.81 3.64
N LYS A 32 -8.24 -2.44 4.81
CA LYS A 32 -8.14 -1.10 5.37
C LYS A 32 -6.89 -0.99 6.24
N GLY A 33 -6.18 0.11 6.11
CA GLY A 33 -5.02 0.42 6.93
C GLY A 33 -4.90 1.91 7.20
N LYS A 34 -3.96 2.28 8.06
CA LYS A 34 -3.68 3.67 8.43
C LYS A 34 -2.31 4.10 7.94
N ILE A 35 -2.22 5.26 7.29
CA ILE A 35 -0.94 5.81 6.88
C ILE A 35 -0.18 6.27 8.14
N ILE A 36 1.02 5.73 8.33
CA ILE A 36 1.89 6.10 9.45
C ILE A 36 3.14 6.85 9.02
N LYS A 37 3.48 6.84 7.72
CA LYS A 37 4.65 7.53 7.18
C LYS A 37 4.48 7.87 5.70
N TYR A 38 5.02 9.01 5.29
CA TYR A 38 5.21 9.39 3.89
C TYR A 38 6.71 9.40 3.59
N PHE A 39 7.15 8.72 2.52
CA PHE A 39 8.56 8.60 2.17
C PHE A 39 9.01 9.58 1.07
N GLY A 40 8.09 10.26 0.41
CA GLY A 40 8.39 11.03 -0.80
C GLY A 40 7.87 10.36 -2.07
N SER A 41 8.30 10.88 -3.22
CA SER A 41 7.92 10.34 -4.53
C SER A 41 9.08 9.56 -5.16
N PHE A 42 8.81 8.34 -5.60
CA PHE A 42 9.78 7.40 -6.20
C PHE A 42 9.35 6.99 -7.61
N PRO A 43 10.26 6.55 -8.49
CA PRO A 43 9.88 6.04 -9.81
C PRO A 43 8.91 4.85 -9.71
N ASN A 44 7.94 4.78 -10.61
CA ASN A 44 6.95 3.71 -10.68
C ASN A 44 7.63 2.35 -10.95
N PRO A 45 7.61 1.39 -10.00
CA PRO A 45 8.26 0.09 -10.16
C PRO A 45 7.61 -0.77 -11.24
N GLU A 46 6.30 -0.59 -11.50
CA GLU A 46 5.57 -1.33 -12.53
C GLU A 46 6.06 -0.96 -13.93
N ARG A 47 6.57 0.27 -14.12
CA ARG A 47 7.21 0.72 -15.36
C ARG A 47 8.68 0.31 -15.42
N LEU A 48 9.40 0.46 -14.30
CA LEU A 48 10.82 0.08 -14.22
C LEU A 48 11.05 -1.40 -14.53
N ALA A 49 10.14 -2.28 -14.13
CA ALA A 49 10.21 -3.71 -14.41
C ALA A 49 10.30 -4.06 -15.90
N TYR A 50 9.89 -3.14 -16.78
CA TYR A 50 9.94 -3.29 -18.24
C TYR A 50 10.98 -2.39 -18.90
N GLY A 51 11.96 -1.87 -18.14
CA GLY A 51 13.02 -1.01 -18.67
C GLY A 51 12.56 0.39 -19.08
N LEU A 52 11.33 0.79 -18.73
CA LEU A 52 10.83 2.14 -18.95
C LEU A 52 11.37 3.10 -17.90
N SER A 53 11.23 4.41 -18.13
CA SER A 53 11.82 5.47 -17.29
C SER A 53 11.37 5.51 -15.82
N GLY A 54 10.31 4.78 -15.45
CA GLY A 54 9.70 4.88 -14.12
C GLY A 54 9.00 6.21 -13.86
N LEU A 55 8.87 7.08 -14.86
CA LEU A 55 8.17 8.36 -14.74
C LEU A 55 6.70 8.24 -15.21
N PRO A 56 5.77 9.04 -14.65
CA PRO A 56 5.98 9.97 -13.53
C PRO A 56 6.27 9.25 -12.20
N LYS A 57 6.93 9.95 -11.27
CA LYS A 57 7.14 9.43 -9.92
C LYS A 57 5.81 9.35 -9.18
N LEU A 58 5.70 8.36 -8.28
CA LEU A 58 4.53 8.09 -7.46
C LEU A 58 4.89 8.29 -5.99
N ASN A 59 3.96 8.87 -5.21
CA ASN A 59 4.13 8.99 -3.76
C ASN A 59 4.14 7.60 -3.12
N LEU A 60 5.01 7.40 -2.13
CA LEU A 60 5.15 6.15 -1.39
C LEU A 60 4.81 6.37 0.09
N TYR A 61 3.93 5.52 0.61
CA TYR A 61 3.44 5.59 1.98
C TYR A 61 3.69 4.29 2.72
N GLN A 62 3.98 4.37 4.02
CA GLN A 62 3.88 3.20 4.90
C GLN A 62 2.48 3.13 5.48
N VAL A 63 1.82 2.00 5.26
CA VAL A 63 0.47 1.73 5.77
C VAL A 63 0.55 0.63 6.83
N LEU A 64 -0.03 0.90 7.99
CA LEU A 64 -0.16 -0.03 9.10
C LEU A 64 -1.51 -0.74 9.05
N PHE A 65 -1.48 -2.06 9.21
CA PHE A 65 -2.64 -2.92 9.28
C PHE A 65 -2.59 -3.72 10.59
N THR A 66 -3.75 -3.94 11.19
CA THR A 66 -3.86 -4.94 12.26
C THR A 66 -3.83 -6.34 11.64
N MET A 67 -3.28 -7.32 12.35
CA MET A 67 -3.35 -8.71 11.89
C MET A 67 -4.82 -9.19 11.85
N GLY A 68 -5.65 -8.76 12.82
CA GLY A 68 -7.08 -9.06 12.87
C GLY A 68 -7.85 -8.66 11.60
N ASP A 69 -7.72 -7.41 11.14
CA ASP A 69 -8.42 -6.92 9.95
C ASP A 69 -7.90 -7.56 8.64
N THR A 70 -6.63 -7.96 8.64
CA THR A 70 -5.99 -8.53 7.47
C THR A 70 -6.33 -10.01 7.29
N TRP A 71 -6.39 -10.78 8.38
CA TRP A 71 -6.63 -12.23 8.34
C TRP A 71 -7.99 -12.67 8.91
N ASN A 72 -8.87 -11.75 9.29
CA ASN A 72 -10.23 -12.03 9.79
C ASN A 72 -10.22 -13.06 10.94
N GLU A 73 -9.37 -12.85 11.95
CA GLU A 73 -9.15 -13.76 13.10
C GLU A 73 -8.57 -15.15 12.75
N GLY A 74 -8.28 -15.42 11.48
CA GLY A 74 -7.62 -16.64 11.03
C GLY A 74 -6.10 -16.55 11.11
N GLY A 75 -5.50 -17.05 12.19
CA GLY A 75 -4.05 -17.18 12.29
C GLY A 75 -3.55 -17.26 13.72
N ASP A 76 -2.26 -17.56 13.88
CA ASP A 76 -1.58 -17.55 15.17
C ASP A 76 -0.79 -16.24 15.31
N TYR A 77 -1.44 -15.21 15.85
CA TYR A 77 -0.87 -13.89 16.10
C TYR A 77 -1.49 -13.28 17.35
N ALA A 78 -0.73 -12.43 18.04
CA ALA A 78 -1.25 -11.72 19.20
C ALA A 78 -2.23 -10.61 18.77
N SER A 79 -3.17 -10.27 19.65
CA SER A 79 -4.19 -9.24 19.37
C SER A 79 -3.64 -7.85 19.07
N LYS A 80 -2.37 -7.58 19.43
CA LYS A 80 -1.68 -6.32 19.20
C LYS A 80 -0.68 -6.38 18.04
N ASP A 81 -0.54 -7.52 17.38
CA ASP A 81 0.37 -7.65 16.26
C ASP A 81 -0.14 -6.84 15.06
N THR A 82 0.82 -6.26 14.36
CA THR A 82 0.57 -5.42 13.20
C THR A 82 1.52 -5.79 12.08
N VAL A 83 1.11 -5.50 10.85
CA VAL A 83 1.96 -5.56 9.68
C VAL A 83 1.98 -4.18 9.03
N THR A 84 3.15 -3.76 8.57
CA THR A 84 3.30 -2.56 7.77
C THR A 84 3.73 -2.93 6.36
N ALA A 85 3.27 -2.16 5.39
CA ALA A 85 3.72 -2.29 4.01
C ALA A 85 3.91 -0.91 3.37
N ASP A 86 4.93 -0.81 2.54
CA ASP A 86 5.19 0.38 1.76
C ASP A 86 4.40 0.26 0.44
N ILE A 87 3.40 1.12 0.27
CA ILE A 87 2.42 1.05 -0.81
C ILE A 87 2.42 2.37 -1.58
N TYR A 88 2.53 2.27 -2.91
CA TYR A 88 2.45 3.43 -3.80
C TYR A 88 1.03 4.00 -3.85
N GLU A 89 0.94 5.33 -3.96
CA GLU A 89 -0.30 6.10 -3.94
C GLU A 89 -1.39 5.59 -4.91
N THR A 90 -1.00 5.06 -6.07
CA THR A 90 -1.91 4.52 -7.08
C THR A 90 -2.66 3.27 -6.63
N TRP A 91 -2.21 2.62 -5.54
CA TRP A 91 -2.86 1.45 -4.94
C TRP A 91 -3.72 1.80 -3.73
N LEU A 92 -3.83 3.08 -3.36
CA LEU A 92 -4.56 3.53 -2.18
C LEU A 92 -5.81 4.31 -2.60
N GLU A 93 -6.91 4.05 -1.90
CA GLU A 93 -8.19 4.72 -2.06
C GLU A 93 -8.61 5.33 -0.72
N LYS A 94 -9.25 6.51 -0.76
CA LYS A 94 -9.88 7.09 0.45
C LYS A 94 -11.01 6.18 0.90
N THR A 95 -11.05 5.90 2.20
CA THR A 95 -12.11 5.10 2.82
C THR A 95 -13.28 5.98 3.22
#